data_AF-A0A0C2Y8Q7-F1
#
_entry.id   AF-A0A0C2Y8Q7-F1
#
_cell.length_a   1.000
_cell.length_b   1.000
_cell.length_c   1.000
_cell.angle_alpha   90.00
_cell.angle_beta   90.00
_cell.angle_gamma   90.00
#
_symmetry.space_group_name_H-M   'P 1'
#
loop_
_entity.id
_entity.type
_entity.pdbx_description
1 polymer ?
#
loop_
_entity_poly.entity_id
_entity_poly.type
_entity_poly.pdbx_seq_one_letter_code
_entity_poly.pdbx_strand_id
1 'polypeptide(L)'
;MDIGTTKARSNRQSSLNLQTNDSNVLARTAVTLEYASLINTGHCPLGIYVVPSSSNLLVWDGVFFVHQGYYADSILKFRLTFPGNYPESPPAVDFVTDVFHPLISQTGAFNLAARFRPWRPKEHHIFDILHWIKVTFKKHALDSFQESDCPNKEAFRYRESTQSFAALATQSASLSQSDSALFDSDHPSPLGSARSEITFKKMSAEQLKLERSKLGLEEWENNGGPLRSC
;
A
#
# COMPACT_ATOMS: atom_id res chain seq x y z
N MET A 1 -41.46 -16.40 -57.59
CA MET A 1 -41.64 -15.12 -56.87
C MET A 1 -40.70 -15.16 -55.68
N ASP A 2 -39.52 -14.57 -55.86
CA ASP A 2 -38.58 -14.26 -54.78
C ASP A 2 -39.03 -13.01 -54.01
N ILE A 3 -38.72 -12.97 -52.72
CA ILE A 3 -37.86 -11.97 -52.03
C ILE A 3 -38.12 -12.09 -50.51
N GLY A 4 -37.06 -12.35 -49.75
CA GLY A 4 -37.09 -12.41 -48.29
C GLY A 4 -37.02 -11.04 -47.62
N THR A 5 -37.01 -11.02 -46.28
CA THR A 5 -36.43 -9.92 -45.49
C THR A 5 -35.90 -10.44 -44.15
N THR A 6 -34.74 -9.87 -43.83
CA THR A 6 -33.64 -10.28 -42.95
C THR A 6 -33.78 -9.90 -41.46
N LYS A 7 -33.09 -10.71 -40.65
CA LYS A 7 -32.66 -10.50 -39.25
C LYS A 7 -32.17 -9.07 -38.95
N ALA A 8 -32.74 -8.45 -37.91
CA ALA A 8 -32.17 -7.30 -37.21
C ALA A 8 -32.12 -7.57 -35.69
N ARG A 9 -31.10 -8.29 -35.22
CA ARG A 9 -30.88 -8.46 -33.77
C ARG A 9 -29.42 -8.60 -33.31
N SER A 10 -28.44 -8.44 -34.19
CA SER A 10 -27.04 -8.80 -33.89
C SER A 10 -26.11 -7.64 -33.51
N ASN A 11 -26.56 -6.38 -33.47
CA ASN A 11 -25.63 -5.22 -33.43
C ASN A 11 -25.62 -4.41 -32.12
N ARG A 12 -26.22 -4.90 -31.02
CA ARG A 12 -26.16 -4.22 -29.69
C ARG A 12 -25.19 -4.86 -28.68
N GLN A 13 -24.75 -6.10 -28.91
CA GLN A 13 -23.82 -6.79 -28.01
C GLN A 13 -22.33 -6.51 -28.34
N SER A 14 -22.02 -6.06 -29.56
CA SER A 14 -20.65 -5.72 -29.98
C SER A 14 -20.15 -4.41 -29.35
N SER A 15 -21.01 -3.40 -29.21
CA SER A 15 -20.63 -2.07 -28.71
C SER A 15 -20.37 -1.99 -27.20
N LEU A 16 -20.97 -2.86 -26.40
CA LEU A 16 -20.72 -2.94 -24.95
C LEU A 16 -19.41 -3.67 -24.58
N ASN A 17 -18.94 -4.58 -25.45
CA ASN A 17 -17.68 -5.32 -25.24
C ASN A 17 -16.43 -4.56 -25.66
N LEU A 18 -16.55 -3.52 -26.49
CA LEU A 18 -15.42 -2.66 -26.88
C LEU A 18 -15.10 -1.65 -25.75
N GLN A 19 -16.11 -1.10 -25.09
CA GLN A 19 -15.94 -0.08 -24.04
C GLN A 19 -15.30 -0.62 -22.75
N THR A 20 -15.58 -1.87 -22.39
CA THR A 20 -15.00 -2.53 -21.21
C THR A 20 -13.53 -2.93 -21.41
N ASN A 21 -13.11 -3.15 -22.66
CA ASN A 21 -11.72 -3.49 -22.99
C ASN A 21 -10.84 -2.24 -23.05
N ASP A 22 -11.32 -1.15 -23.66
CA ASP A 22 -10.53 0.08 -23.83
C ASP A 22 -10.28 0.81 -22.51
N SER A 23 -11.29 0.88 -21.63
CA SER A 23 -11.15 1.44 -20.28
C SER A 23 -10.10 0.70 -19.44
N ASN A 24 -10.05 -0.64 -19.58
CA ASN A 24 -9.07 -1.48 -18.93
C ASN A 24 -7.65 -1.25 -19.48
N VAL A 25 -7.50 -1.08 -20.80
CA VAL A 25 -6.17 -0.81 -21.40
C VAL A 25 -5.62 0.54 -20.95
N LEU A 26 -6.44 1.59 -20.93
CA LEU A 26 -6.01 2.91 -20.46
C LEU A 26 -5.62 2.88 -18.98
N ALA A 27 -6.44 2.25 -18.13
CA ALA A 27 -6.12 2.10 -16.71
C ALA A 27 -4.81 1.32 -16.50
N ARG A 28 -4.63 0.19 -17.18
CA ARG A 28 -3.39 -0.59 -17.10
C ARG A 28 -2.17 0.19 -17.59
N THR A 29 -2.32 0.97 -18.66
CA THR A 29 -1.25 1.82 -19.19
C THR A 29 -0.89 2.91 -18.17
N ALA A 30 -1.87 3.59 -17.60
CA ALA A 30 -1.67 4.60 -16.55
C ALA A 30 -0.98 4.01 -15.32
N VAL A 31 -1.46 2.86 -14.82
CA VAL A 31 -0.83 2.16 -13.68
C VAL A 31 0.60 1.74 -13.99
N THR A 32 0.88 1.26 -15.20
CA THR A 32 2.25 0.91 -15.61
C THR A 32 3.17 2.13 -15.62
N LEU A 33 2.69 3.29 -16.08
CA LEU A 33 3.44 4.55 -16.05
C LEU A 33 3.68 5.03 -14.61
N GLU A 34 2.70 4.90 -13.72
CA GLU A 34 2.86 5.19 -12.29
C GLU A 34 3.95 4.33 -11.68
N TYR A 35 3.99 3.02 -11.99
CA TYR A 35 5.02 2.12 -11.47
C TYR A 35 6.40 2.50 -11.98
N ALA A 36 6.51 2.77 -13.28
CA ALA A 36 7.75 3.24 -13.89
C ALA A 36 8.24 4.55 -13.26
N SER A 37 7.32 5.44 -12.85
CA SER A 37 7.68 6.70 -12.19
C SER A 37 8.37 6.50 -10.84
N LEU A 38 8.14 5.38 -10.15
CA LEU A 38 8.71 5.13 -8.82
C LEU A 38 10.22 4.93 -8.82
N ILE A 39 10.82 4.66 -9.99
CA ILE A 39 12.29 4.55 -10.14
C ILE A 39 12.98 5.92 -10.01
N ASN A 40 12.23 7.01 -10.21
CA ASN A 40 12.78 8.36 -10.15
C ASN A 40 13.14 8.72 -8.70
N THR A 41 14.25 9.44 -8.53
CA THR A 41 14.73 9.87 -7.22
C THR A 41 13.66 10.66 -6.48
N GLY A 42 13.34 10.22 -5.27
CA GLY A 42 12.37 10.88 -4.40
C GLY A 42 10.90 10.51 -4.66
N HIS A 43 10.57 9.68 -5.65
CA HIS A 43 9.19 9.22 -5.87
C HIS A 43 8.80 8.10 -4.91
N CYS A 44 9.66 7.09 -4.71
CA CYS A 44 9.41 6.08 -3.68
C CYS A 44 10.00 6.51 -2.33
N PRO A 45 9.20 6.73 -1.29
CA PRO A 45 9.73 7.16 0.00
C PRO A 45 10.52 6.05 0.69
N LEU A 46 11.65 6.41 1.31
CA LEU A 46 12.50 5.46 2.04
C LEU A 46 11.71 4.63 3.06
N GLY A 47 11.98 3.32 3.10
CA GLY A 47 11.30 2.37 3.98
C GLY A 47 10.00 1.83 3.38
N ILE A 48 9.52 2.33 2.24
CA ILE A 48 8.39 1.75 1.51
C ILE A 48 8.90 0.99 0.29
N TYR A 49 8.38 -0.21 0.10
CA TYR A 49 8.61 -1.03 -1.08
C TYR A 49 7.27 -1.47 -1.64
N VAL A 50 7.11 -1.44 -2.96
CA VAL A 50 5.86 -1.82 -3.64
C VAL A 50 6.16 -2.68 -4.87
N VAL A 51 5.33 -3.70 -5.09
CA VAL A 51 5.40 -4.61 -6.23
C VAL A 51 4.01 -4.81 -6.83
N PRO A 52 3.84 -4.69 -8.16
CA PRO A 52 2.61 -5.05 -8.84
C PRO A 52 2.37 -6.55 -8.73
N SER A 53 1.11 -6.95 -8.55
CA SER A 53 0.76 -8.35 -8.53
C SER A 53 1.04 -9.01 -9.87
N SER A 54 1.67 -10.17 -9.83
CA SER A 54 1.89 -11.04 -10.99
C SER A 54 0.59 -11.48 -11.68
N SER A 55 -0.52 -11.54 -10.93
CA SER A 55 -1.83 -11.98 -11.43
C SER A 55 -2.69 -10.82 -11.96
N ASN A 56 -2.53 -9.63 -11.40
CA ASN A 56 -3.32 -8.46 -11.77
C ASN A 56 -2.54 -7.15 -11.56
N LEU A 57 -2.18 -6.47 -12.65
CA LEU A 57 -1.47 -5.19 -12.61
C LEU A 57 -2.22 -4.08 -11.86
N LEU A 58 -3.55 -4.18 -11.74
CA LEU A 58 -4.38 -3.24 -10.97
C LEU A 58 -4.38 -3.52 -9.46
N VAL A 59 -3.53 -4.42 -8.99
CA VAL A 59 -3.32 -4.70 -7.56
C VAL A 59 -1.84 -4.65 -7.29
N TRP A 60 -1.39 -3.78 -6.38
CA TRP A 60 -0.01 -3.77 -5.91
C TRP A 60 0.04 -4.09 -4.42
N ASP A 61 1.01 -4.90 -4.03
CA ASP A 61 1.32 -5.14 -2.64
C ASP A 61 2.50 -4.25 -2.23
N GLY A 62 2.42 -3.70 -1.03
CA GLY A 62 3.42 -2.84 -0.45
C GLY A 62 3.80 -3.27 0.96
N VAL A 63 5.01 -2.93 1.36
CA VAL A 63 5.46 -3.02 2.75
C VAL A 63 6.11 -1.71 3.17
N PHE A 64 5.78 -1.26 4.37
CA PHE A 64 6.33 -0.08 5.00
C PHE A 64 7.06 -0.45 6.29
N PHE A 65 8.37 -0.21 6.30
CA PHE A 65 9.23 -0.30 7.47
C PHE A 65 9.27 1.05 8.18
N VAL A 66 8.67 1.11 9.36
CA VAL A 66 8.63 2.33 10.16
C VAL A 66 9.83 2.39 11.08
N HIS A 67 10.59 3.47 11.06
CA HIS A 67 11.83 3.58 11.83
C HIS A 67 11.75 4.49 13.06
N GLN A 68 10.69 5.31 13.18
CA GLN A 68 10.60 6.36 14.21
C GLN A 68 9.15 6.60 14.63
N GLY A 69 8.98 7.17 15.83
CA GLY A 69 7.68 7.53 16.39
C GLY A 69 7.01 6.38 17.13
N TYR A 70 5.70 6.50 17.37
CA TYR A 70 4.93 5.51 18.14
C TYR A 70 4.85 4.12 17.49
N TYR A 71 5.13 4.06 16.20
CA TYR A 71 5.10 2.85 15.39
C TYR A 71 6.50 2.39 15.00
N ALA A 72 7.55 2.84 15.69
CA ALA A 72 8.92 2.41 15.40
C ALA A 72 9.02 0.88 15.36
N ASP A 73 9.85 0.41 14.44
CA ASP A 73 10.12 -0.99 14.13
C ASP A 73 8.96 -1.78 13.48
N SER A 74 7.81 -1.14 13.22
CA SER A 74 6.68 -1.80 12.55
C SER A 74 7.01 -2.26 11.13
N ILE A 75 6.50 -3.44 10.74
CA ILE A 75 6.52 -3.97 9.37
C ILE A 75 5.07 -4.05 8.87
N LEU A 76 4.66 -3.03 8.11
CA LEU A 76 3.28 -2.83 7.73
C LEU A 76 3.05 -3.22 6.28
N LYS A 77 2.39 -4.35 6.04
CA LYS A 77 1.95 -4.78 4.72
C LYS A 77 0.65 -4.04 4.37
N PHE A 78 0.57 -3.52 3.15
CA PHE A 78 -0.62 -2.87 2.62
C PHE A 78 -0.81 -3.22 1.14
N ARG A 79 -2.00 -2.95 0.62
CA ARG A 79 -2.39 -3.22 -0.76
C ARG A 79 -3.00 -1.98 -1.39
N LEU A 80 -2.58 -1.71 -2.63
CA LEU A 80 -3.19 -0.74 -3.51
C LEU A 80 -4.08 -1.47 -4.50
N THR A 81 -5.36 -1.13 -4.55
CA THR A 81 -6.30 -1.68 -5.54
C THR A 81 -6.78 -0.56 -6.45
N PHE A 82 -6.35 -0.60 -7.71
CA PHE A 82 -6.67 0.41 -8.71
C PHE A 82 -8.04 0.13 -9.34
N PRO A 83 -8.91 1.14 -9.50
CA PRO A 83 -10.18 0.96 -10.17
C PRO A 83 -9.98 0.81 -11.67
N GLY A 84 -10.93 0.17 -12.35
CA GLY A 84 -10.88 -0.04 -13.81
C GLY A 84 -10.95 1.24 -14.64
N ASN A 85 -11.24 2.39 -14.02
CA ASN A 85 -11.24 3.72 -14.64
C ASN A 85 -10.07 4.60 -14.17
N TYR A 86 -9.03 4.04 -13.51
CA TYR A 86 -7.84 4.81 -13.13
C TYR A 86 -7.23 5.51 -14.37
N PRO A 87 -6.79 6.79 -14.29
CA PRO A 87 -6.63 7.62 -13.09
C PRO A 87 -7.86 8.44 -12.69
N GLU A 88 -9.03 8.29 -13.31
CA GLU A 88 -10.21 9.11 -13.03
C GLU A 88 -10.72 8.99 -11.58
N SER A 89 -10.55 7.81 -10.98
CA SER A 89 -10.83 7.54 -9.57
C SER A 89 -9.54 7.13 -8.83
N PRO A 90 -9.41 7.46 -7.52
CA PRO A 90 -8.27 7.06 -6.72
C PRO A 90 -8.22 5.53 -6.53
N PRO A 91 -7.03 4.95 -6.27
CA PRO A 91 -6.93 3.59 -5.77
C PRO A 91 -7.47 3.49 -4.34
N ALA A 92 -7.93 2.30 -3.96
CA ALA A 92 -8.13 1.94 -2.57
C ALA A 92 -6.80 1.55 -1.93
N VAL A 93 -6.64 1.84 -0.64
CA VAL A 93 -5.46 1.47 0.16
C VAL A 93 -5.95 0.66 1.36
N ASP A 94 -5.54 -0.59 1.48
CA ASP A 94 -5.94 -1.49 2.56
C ASP A 94 -4.71 -2.06 3.26
N PHE A 95 -4.64 -1.90 4.57
CA PHE A 95 -3.60 -2.52 5.38
C PHE A 95 -3.93 -3.99 5.61
N VAL A 96 -2.97 -4.84 5.25
CA VAL A 96 -3.01 -6.29 5.49
C VAL A 96 -2.48 -6.61 6.89
N THR A 97 -1.50 -5.84 7.37
CA THR A 97 -1.13 -5.89 8.80
C THR A 97 -2.22 -5.21 9.62
N ASP A 98 -2.57 -5.76 10.79
CA ASP A 98 -3.47 -5.10 11.73
C ASP A 98 -2.76 -3.92 12.41
N VAL A 99 -3.33 -2.72 12.28
CA VAL A 99 -2.71 -1.47 12.71
C VAL A 99 -3.65 -0.60 13.52
N PHE A 100 -3.26 -0.28 14.74
CA PHE A 100 -3.98 0.69 15.56
C PHE A 100 -3.62 2.13 15.16
N HIS A 101 -4.34 2.70 14.18
CA HIS A 101 -4.07 4.05 13.65
C HIS A 101 -5.35 4.84 13.34
N PRO A 102 -5.41 6.18 13.58
CA PRO A 102 -6.64 6.96 13.42
C PRO A 102 -7.28 6.87 12.03
N LEU A 103 -6.46 6.86 10.98
CA LEU A 103 -6.90 6.81 9.57
C LEU A 103 -7.17 5.39 9.03
N ILE A 104 -6.94 4.33 9.83
CA ILE A 104 -7.11 2.94 9.39
C ILE A 104 -8.34 2.37 10.10
N SER A 105 -9.29 1.82 9.34
CA SER A 105 -10.47 1.17 9.90
C SER A 105 -10.13 -0.18 10.52
N GLN A 106 -11.06 -0.77 11.28
CA GLN A 106 -10.92 -2.13 11.82
C GLN A 106 -10.78 -3.21 10.74
N THR A 107 -11.19 -2.92 9.50
CA THR A 107 -11.05 -3.81 8.34
C THR A 107 -9.77 -3.55 7.56
N GLY A 108 -8.88 -2.68 8.04
CA GLY A 108 -7.63 -2.29 7.39
C GLY A 108 -7.77 -1.17 6.35
N ALA A 109 -8.98 -0.70 6.05
CA ALA A 109 -9.18 0.32 5.02
C ALA A 109 -8.59 1.67 5.48
N PHE A 110 -7.67 2.22 4.69
CA PHE A 110 -7.03 3.50 4.97
C PHE A 110 -7.81 4.65 4.31
N ASN A 111 -8.17 5.66 5.10
CA ASN A 111 -8.91 6.80 4.60
C ASN A 111 -8.02 7.78 3.81
N LEU A 112 -7.90 7.52 2.51
CA LEU A 112 -7.17 8.38 1.57
C LEU A 112 -7.80 9.78 1.42
N ALA A 113 -9.11 9.90 1.67
CA ALA A 113 -9.84 11.15 1.49
C ALA A 113 -9.42 12.25 2.49
N ALA A 114 -8.72 11.89 3.58
CA ALA A 114 -8.16 12.85 4.54
C ALA A 114 -7.19 13.86 3.90
N ARG A 115 -6.58 13.51 2.76
CA ARG A 115 -5.64 14.38 2.03
C ARG A 115 -6.03 14.62 0.56
N PHE A 116 -6.69 13.67 -0.07
CA PHE A 116 -6.94 13.66 -1.51
C PHE A 116 -8.42 13.86 -1.88
N ARG A 117 -9.19 14.60 -1.05
CA ARG A 117 -10.56 15.00 -1.36
C ARG A 117 -10.60 16.46 -1.83
N PRO A 118 -11.10 16.77 -3.05
CA PRO A 118 -11.44 15.83 -4.13
C PRO A 118 -10.19 15.23 -4.79
N TRP A 119 -10.34 14.05 -5.40
CA TRP A 119 -9.29 13.42 -6.18
C TRP A 119 -9.03 14.19 -7.47
N ARG A 120 -7.77 14.33 -7.88
CA ARG A 120 -7.34 15.10 -9.05
C ARG A 120 -6.42 14.23 -9.93
N PRO A 121 -6.95 13.55 -10.96
CA PRO A 121 -6.23 12.55 -11.77
C PRO A 121 -4.91 13.01 -12.40
N LYS A 122 -4.74 14.32 -12.64
CA LYS A 122 -3.55 14.90 -13.29
C LYS A 122 -2.55 15.51 -12.31
N GLU A 123 -2.92 15.62 -11.04
CA GLU A 123 -2.10 16.24 -10.00
C GLU A 123 -1.68 15.23 -8.93
N HIS A 124 -2.51 14.22 -8.67
CA HIS A 124 -2.25 13.21 -7.65
C HIS A 124 -1.74 11.93 -8.29
N HIS A 125 -0.55 11.53 -7.89
CA HIS A 125 0.13 10.33 -8.34
C HIS A 125 0.25 9.29 -7.22
N ILE A 126 0.67 8.08 -7.57
CA ILE A 126 0.86 7.01 -6.57
C ILE A 126 1.99 7.37 -5.61
N PHE A 127 3.05 8.03 -6.07
CA PHE A 127 4.09 8.49 -5.15
C PHE A 127 3.58 9.46 -4.10
N ASP A 128 2.59 10.33 -4.40
CA ASP A 128 1.98 11.21 -3.41
C ASP A 128 1.25 10.40 -2.33
N ILE A 129 0.56 9.35 -2.74
CA ILE A 129 -0.12 8.42 -1.82
C ILE A 129 0.90 7.71 -0.93
N LEU A 130 2.02 7.22 -1.48
CA LEU A 130 3.07 6.57 -0.69
C LEU A 130 3.70 7.55 0.32
N HIS A 131 3.97 8.78 -0.08
CA HIS A 131 4.45 9.82 0.83
C HIS A 131 3.42 10.13 1.92
N TRP A 132 2.15 10.19 1.56
CA TRP A 132 1.08 10.42 2.51
C TRP A 132 1.01 9.30 3.54
N ILE A 133 0.99 8.03 3.10
CA ILE A 133 1.07 6.86 3.98
C ILE A 133 2.24 7.00 4.94
N LYS A 134 3.45 7.34 4.47
CA LYS A 134 4.60 7.51 5.37
C LYS A 134 4.41 8.64 6.39
N VAL A 135 3.86 9.77 5.95
CA VAL A 135 3.67 10.96 6.81
C VAL A 135 2.65 10.69 7.91
N THR A 136 1.61 9.89 7.66
CA THR A 136 0.52 9.71 8.63
C THR A 136 0.97 9.06 9.94
N PHE A 137 2.05 8.28 9.90
CA PHE A 137 2.65 7.63 11.07
C PHE A 137 3.56 8.57 11.90
N LYS A 138 3.75 9.82 11.47
CA LYS A 138 4.55 10.82 12.19
C LYS A 138 3.68 11.59 13.18
N LYS A 139 4.26 11.96 14.32
CA LYS A 139 3.59 12.71 15.39
C LYS A 139 2.87 13.98 14.90
N HIS A 140 3.55 14.82 14.13
CA HIS A 140 2.94 16.06 13.64
C HIS A 140 1.71 15.83 12.73
N ALA A 141 1.66 14.69 12.01
CA ALA A 141 0.51 14.34 11.19
C ALA A 141 -0.65 13.88 12.07
N LEU A 142 -0.38 13.02 13.07
CA LEU A 142 -1.37 12.61 14.07
C LEU A 142 -2.03 13.81 14.77
N ASP A 143 -1.24 14.84 15.08
CA ASP A 143 -1.72 16.07 15.71
C ASP A 143 -2.64 16.90 14.78
N SER A 144 -2.53 16.74 13.45
CA SER A 144 -3.24 17.53 12.44
C SER A 144 -4.58 16.93 11.97
N PHE A 145 -4.83 15.64 12.23
CA PHE A 145 -6.01 14.96 11.68
C PHE A 145 -7.33 15.48 12.24
N GLN A 146 -8.35 15.54 11.39
CA GLN A 146 -9.71 15.89 11.80
C GLN A 146 -10.50 14.64 12.19
N GLU A 147 -11.42 14.78 13.13
CA GLU A 147 -12.22 13.66 13.62
C GLU A 147 -13.06 13.04 12.50
N SER A 148 -13.61 13.88 11.61
CA SER A 148 -14.41 13.46 10.45
C SER A 148 -13.67 12.49 9.53
N ASP A 149 -12.34 12.57 9.48
CA ASP A 149 -11.50 11.75 8.62
C ASP A 149 -10.98 10.49 9.32
N CYS A 150 -11.19 10.34 10.63
CA CYS A 150 -10.65 9.22 11.38
C CYS A 150 -11.71 8.11 11.53
N PRO A 151 -11.63 7.00 10.78
CA PRO A 151 -12.49 5.83 10.98
C PRO A 151 -12.28 5.19 12.35
N ASN A 152 -11.06 5.16 12.88
CA ASN A 152 -10.77 4.61 14.20
C ASN A 152 -10.83 5.72 15.26
N LYS A 153 -12.01 5.87 15.88
CA LYS A 153 -12.25 6.86 16.93
C LYS A 153 -11.42 6.62 18.18
N GLU A 154 -11.19 5.36 18.56
CA GLU A 154 -10.36 5.04 19.73
C GLU A 154 -8.91 5.49 19.51
N ALA A 155 -8.34 5.25 18.33
CA ALA A 155 -7.00 5.74 18.01
C ALA A 155 -6.94 7.28 17.94
N PHE A 156 -8.03 7.94 17.51
CA PHE A 156 -8.12 9.40 17.48
C PHE A 156 -8.10 10.05 18.88
N ARG A 157 -8.57 9.34 19.91
CA ARG A 157 -8.49 9.76 21.33
C ARG A 157 -7.06 9.84 21.87
N TYR A 158 -6.05 9.61 21.04
CA TYR A 158 -4.65 9.99 21.27
C TYR A 158 -4.49 11.39 21.88
N ARG A 159 -5.35 12.35 21.50
CA ARG A 159 -5.34 13.71 22.03
C ARG A 159 -5.71 13.82 23.51
N GLU A 160 -6.49 12.86 24.03
CA GLU A 160 -6.86 12.79 25.44
C GLU A 160 -5.76 12.14 26.28
N SER A 161 -5.16 11.07 25.77
CA SER A 161 -4.08 10.35 26.45
C SER A 161 -3.07 9.78 25.46
N THR A 162 -1.92 10.45 25.39
CA THR A 162 -0.79 10.00 24.57
C THR A 162 -0.21 8.67 25.06
N GLN A 163 -0.27 8.37 26.36
CA GLN A 163 0.32 7.16 26.94
C GLN A 163 -0.43 5.89 26.55
N SER A 164 -1.77 5.90 26.62
CA SER A 164 -2.58 4.73 26.22
C SER A 164 -2.44 4.45 24.73
N PHE A 165 -2.45 5.49 23.90
CA PHE A 165 -2.20 5.36 22.47
C PHE A 165 -0.81 4.80 22.18
N ALA A 166 0.24 5.33 22.84
CA ALA A 166 1.60 4.85 22.63
C ALA A 166 1.74 3.36 22.96
N ALA A 167 1.10 2.88 24.04
CA ALA A 167 1.09 1.47 24.40
C ALA A 167 0.42 0.60 23.32
N LEU A 168 -0.76 1.00 22.81
CA LEU A 168 -1.48 0.26 21.77
C LEU A 168 -0.75 0.29 20.41
N ALA A 169 -0.16 1.42 20.05
CA ALA A 169 0.66 1.55 18.85
C ALA A 169 1.91 0.66 18.93
N THR A 170 2.58 0.63 20.09
CA THR A 170 3.75 -0.24 20.34
C THR A 170 3.36 -1.73 20.31
N GLN A 171 2.20 -2.08 20.86
CA GLN A 171 1.68 -3.45 20.79
C GLN A 171 1.41 -3.86 19.34
N SER A 172 0.75 -3.00 18.56
CA SER A 172 0.51 -3.22 17.13
C SER A 172 1.83 -3.37 16.35
N ALA A 173 2.82 -2.54 16.64
CA ALA A 173 4.18 -2.65 16.06
C ALA A 173 4.81 -4.01 16.38
N SER A 174 4.78 -4.43 17.65
CA SER A 174 5.36 -5.71 18.09
C SER A 174 4.70 -6.92 17.42
N LEU A 175 3.37 -6.89 17.27
CA LEU A 175 2.63 -7.96 16.58
C LEU A 175 2.98 -8.02 15.10
N SER A 176 3.21 -6.87 14.45
CA SER A 176 3.60 -6.81 13.03
C SER A 176 4.94 -7.49 12.73
N GLN A 177 5.81 -7.60 13.74
CA GLN A 177 7.12 -8.25 13.63
C GLN A 177 7.11 -9.71 14.04
N SER A 178 5.99 -10.24 14.55
CA SER A 178 5.92 -11.61 15.02
C SER A 178 6.23 -12.60 13.89
N ASP A 179 6.86 -13.73 14.23
CA ASP A 179 7.18 -14.79 13.28
C ASP A 179 5.93 -15.22 12.48
N SER A 180 4.78 -15.29 13.14
CA SER A 180 3.53 -15.64 12.48
C SER A 180 3.09 -14.57 11.47
N ALA A 181 3.18 -13.27 11.81
CA ALA A 181 2.80 -12.19 10.89
C ALA A 181 3.73 -12.07 9.66
N LEU A 182 5.00 -12.42 9.83
CA LEU A 182 6.00 -12.32 8.78
C LEU A 182 6.08 -13.56 7.90
N PHE A 183 6.04 -14.76 8.50
CA PHE A 183 6.41 -16.01 7.84
C PHE A 183 5.23 -16.97 7.58
N ASP A 184 4.13 -16.88 8.32
CA ASP A 184 3.00 -17.79 8.12
C ASP A 184 2.13 -17.32 6.94
N SER A 185 1.82 -18.24 6.03
CA SER A 185 0.99 -17.94 4.86
C SER A 185 -0.49 -17.71 5.18
N ASP A 186 -0.92 -18.21 6.35
CA ASP A 186 -2.33 -18.27 6.76
C ASP A 186 -2.58 -17.38 7.98
N HIS A 187 -1.66 -16.45 8.28
CA HIS A 187 -1.85 -15.49 9.35
C HIS A 187 -3.13 -14.69 9.12
N PRO A 188 -4.01 -14.56 10.14
CA PRO A 188 -5.23 -13.78 10.00
C PRO A 188 -4.91 -12.33 9.66
N SER A 189 -5.56 -11.78 8.64
CA SER A 189 -5.42 -10.38 8.25
C SER A 189 -6.80 -9.69 8.26
N PRO A 190 -6.87 -8.37 8.45
CA PRO A 190 -8.13 -7.62 8.31
C PRO A 190 -8.77 -7.79 6.93
N LEU A 191 -7.95 -8.09 5.91
CA LEU A 191 -8.37 -8.34 4.53
C LEU A 191 -8.69 -9.84 4.26
N GLY A 192 -8.73 -10.68 5.29
CA GLY A 192 -9.01 -12.12 5.20
C GLY A 192 -7.81 -12.94 4.72
N SER A 193 -8.04 -13.94 3.86
CA SER A 193 -6.97 -14.81 3.28
C SER A 193 -6.22 -14.11 2.12
N ALA A 194 -6.10 -12.78 2.16
CA ALA A 194 -5.40 -12.02 1.15
C ALA A 194 -3.88 -12.27 1.29
N ARG A 195 -3.35 -13.18 0.47
CA ARG A 195 -1.90 -13.41 0.36
C ARG A 195 -1.24 -12.16 -0.22
N SER A 196 -0.25 -11.62 0.49
CA SER A 196 0.65 -10.59 -0.03
C SER A 196 1.73 -11.26 -0.87
N GLU A 197 2.03 -10.72 -2.04
CA GLU A 197 3.14 -11.20 -2.87
C GLU A 197 4.51 -10.90 -2.23
N ILE A 198 4.58 -9.89 -1.34
CA ILE A 198 5.76 -9.62 -0.54
C ILE A 198 5.81 -10.63 0.63
N THR A 199 6.60 -11.69 0.43
CA THR A 199 6.80 -12.75 1.42
C THR A 199 8.15 -12.62 2.09
N PHE A 200 8.17 -12.80 3.41
CA PHE A 200 9.41 -12.89 4.17
C PHE A 200 9.76 -14.37 4.36
N LYS A 201 11.05 -14.67 4.28
CA LYS A 201 11.57 -16.01 4.60
C LYS A 201 12.52 -15.88 5.76
N LYS A 202 12.33 -16.71 6.78
CA LYS A 202 13.28 -16.81 7.88
C LYS A 202 14.57 -17.43 7.34
N MET A 203 15.70 -16.76 7.57
CA MET A 203 17.02 -17.21 7.13
C MET A 203 17.95 -17.27 8.34
N SER A 204 18.79 -18.30 8.41
CA SER A 204 19.89 -18.34 9.37
C SER A 204 20.96 -17.31 9.01
N ALA A 205 21.81 -16.94 9.97
CA ALA A 205 22.92 -16.02 9.72
C ALA A 205 23.87 -16.54 8.61
N GLU A 206 24.10 -17.86 8.56
CA GLU A 206 24.91 -18.50 7.52
C GLU A 206 24.26 -18.40 6.13
N GLN A 207 22.94 -18.66 6.04
CA GLN A 207 22.19 -18.52 4.79
C GLN A 207 22.18 -17.08 4.31
N LEU A 208 21.98 -16.12 5.21
CA LEU A 208 22.02 -14.69 4.88
C LEU A 208 23.40 -14.29 4.37
N LYS A 209 24.49 -14.72 5.02
CA LYS A 209 25.86 -14.44 4.57
C LYS A 209 26.13 -15.01 3.17
N LEU A 210 25.65 -16.21 2.90
CA LEU A 210 25.77 -16.85 1.59
C LEU A 210 25.01 -16.07 0.50
N GLU A 211 23.76 -15.70 0.75
CA GLU A 211 22.97 -14.93 -0.22
C GLU A 211 23.54 -13.53 -0.46
N ARG A 212 24.03 -12.85 0.59
CA ARG A 212 24.71 -11.55 0.43
C ARG A 212 25.95 -11.66 -0.45
N SER A 213 26.76 -12.71 -0.24
CA SER A 213 27.94 -12.98 -1.07
C SER A 213 27.57 -13.22 -2.53
N LYS A 214 26.50 -13.98 -2.82
CA LYS A 214 26.00 -14.20 -4.19
C LYS A 214 25.58 -12.90 -4.88
N LEU A 215 25.00 -11.97 -4.13
CA LEU A 215 24.54 -10.67 -4.63
C LEU A 215 25.63 -9.59 -4.63
N GLY A 216 26.87 -9.93 -4.20
CA GLY A 216 27.97 -8.96 -4.11
C GLY A 216 27.75 -7.86 -3.07
N LEU A 217 26.95 -8.12 -2.03
CA LEU A 217 26.65 -7.17 -0.96
C LEU A 217 27.66 -7.33 0.18
N GLU A 218 28.37 -6.25 0.52
CA GLU A 218 29.31 -6.24 1.65
C GLU A 218 28.60 -6.24 3.01
N GLU A 219 29.32 -6.65 4.06
CA GLU A 219 28.84 -6.48 5.44
C GLU A 219 28.82 -4.99 5.78
N TRP A 220 27.77 -4.57 6.50
CA TRP A 220 27.71 -3.20 6.99
C TRP A 220 28.75 -3.06 8.10
N GLU A 221 29.93 -2.51 7.80
CA GLU A 221 30.91 -2.20 8.82
C GLU A 221 30.32 -1.15 9.77
N ASN A 222 30.22 -1.50 11.04
CA ASN A 222 29.73 -0.63 12.11
C ASN A 222 30.80 0.42 12.48
N ASN A 223 31.32 1.13 11.48
CA ASN A 223 32.23 2.25 11.69
C ASN A 223 31.38 3.48 11.97
N GLY A 224 31.43 3.97 13.21
CA GLY A 224 30.80 5.21 13.69
C GLY A 224 31.34 6.48 13.02
N GLY A 225 31.35 6.52 11.69
CA GLY A 225 31.61 7.70 10.88
C GLY A 225 30.33 8.52 10.71
N PRO A 226 30.45 9.84 10.54
CA PRO A 226 29.31 10.75 10.58
C PRO A 226 28.32 10.42 9.45
N LEU A 227 27.04 10.39 9.82
CA LEU A 227 25.89 10.28 8.93
C LEU A 227 26.08 11.22 7.73
N ARG A 228 26.42 10.65 6.57
CA ARG A 228 26.32 11.38 5.32
C ARG A 228 24.83 11.52 5.00
N SER A 229 24.33 12.72 5.21
CA SER A 229 23.07 13.19 4.65
C SER A 229 23.10 13.04 3.13
N CYS A 230 22.20 12.22 2.59
CA CYS A 230 21.68 12.38 1.25
C CYS A 230 20.28 12.97 1.38
#